data_AF-A0A1Y3G300-F1
#
_entry.id   AF-A0A1Y3G300-F1
#
_cell.length_a   1.000
_cell.length_b   1.000
_cell.length_c   1.000
_cell.angle_alpha   90.00
_cell.angle_beta   90.00
_cell.angle_gamma   90.00
#
_symmetry.space_group_name_H-M   'P 1'
#
loop_
_entity.id
_entity.type
_entity.pdbx_description
1 polymer ?
#
loop_
_entity_poly.entity_id
_entity_poly.type
_entity_poly.pdbx_seq_one_letter_code
_entity_poly.pdbx_strand_id
1 'polypeptide(L)'
;MSNPLEQSPQQNARILAKAHEMWERDGKPACGPEAYKEKAADLIGMESAPDAGQIPVKPFSPVGPEGEPVEEAWLEENLGNPGGSMNELDDKREVPFATRRQESEALKKD
;
A
#
# COMPACT_ATOMS: atom_id res chain seq x y z
N MET A 1 -15.67 17.11 -3.89
CA MET A 1 -15.17 15.75 -4.19
C MET A 1 -15.54 14.87 -3.02
N SER A 2 -16.19 13.73 -3.23
CA SER A 2 -16.53 12.78 -2.16
C SER A 2 -15.32 11.90 -1.87
N ASN A 3 -15.01 11.64 -0.60
CA ASN A 3 -13.89 10.78 -0.22
C ASN A 3 -14.23 9.33 -0.57
N PRO A 4 -13.47 8.66 -1.46
CA PRO A 4 -13.74 7.27 -1.83
C PRO A 4 -13.54 6.27 -0.68
N LEU A 5 -12.92 6.69 0.44
CA LEU A 5 -12.73 5.88 1.64
C LEU A 5 -13.86 6.06 2.66
N GLU A 6 -14.75 7.03 2.48
CA GLU A 6 -15.89 7.21 3.38
C GLU A 6 -16.93 6.12 3.16
N GLN A 7 -17.35 5.49 4.26
CA GLN A 7 -18.41 4.49 4.22
C GLN A 7 -19.74 5.16 3.85
N SER A 8 -20.43 4.58 2.87
CA SER A 8 -21.77 5.01 2.49
C SER A 8 -22.77 4.75 3.63
N PRO A 9 -23.88 5.50 3.71
CA PRO A 9 -24.95 5.25 4.69
C PRO A 9 -25.47 3.80 4.64
N GLN A 10 -25.51 3.20 3.45
CA GLN A 10 -25.93 1.82 3.24
C GLN A 10 -24.93 0.82 3.84
N GLN A 11 -23.63 1.06 3.71
CA GLN A 11 -22.60 0.24 4.37
C GLN A 11 -22.69 0.36 5.88
N ASN A 12 -22.84 1.58 6.42
CA ASN A 12 -22.98 1.80 7.86
C ASN A 12 -24.19 1.05 8.44
N ALA A 13 -25.33 1.06 7.74
CA ALA A 13 -26.51 0.31 8.16
C ALA A 13 -26.27 -1.21 8.22
N ARG A 14 -25.52 -1.77 7.25
CA ARG A 14 -25.15 -3.20 7.24
C ARG A 14 -24.22 -3.54 8.40
N ILE A 15 -23.23 -2.69 8.66
CA ILE A 15 -22.28 -2.88 9.78
C ILE A 15 -23.02 -2.88 11.12
N LEU A 16 -23.96 -1.94 11.33
CA LEU A 16 -24.77 -1.88 12.54
C LEU A 16 -25.64 -3.14 12.72
N ALA A 17 -26.30 -3.59 11.66
CA ALA A 17 -27.10 -4.81 11.70
C ALA A 17 -26.25 -6.04 12.03
N LYS A 18 -25.06 -6.15 11.43
CA LYS A 18 -24.13 -7.26 11.67
C LYS A 18 -23.55 -7.25 13.08
N ALA A 19 -23.22 -6.07 13.60
CA ALA A 19 -22.78 -5.91 14.99
C ALA A 19 -23.87 -6.33 15.99
N HIS A 20 -25.13 -5.98 15.72
CA HIS A 20 -26.27 -6.44 16.51
C HIS A 20 -26.42 -7.97 16.47
N GLU A 21 -26.40 -8.57 15.28
CA GLU A 21 -26.46 -10.03 15.10
C GLU A 21 -25.38 -10.75 15.91
N MET A 22 -24.14 -10.25 15.88
CA MET A 22 -23.02 -10.83 16.62
C MET A 22 -23.19 -10.71 18.14
N TRP A 23 -23.66 -9.56 18.61
CA TRP A 23 -23.96 -9.36 20.02
C TRP A 23 -25.07 -10.28 20.53
N GLU A 24 -26.13 -10.48 19.73
CA GLU A 24 -27.20 -11.41 20.07
C GLU A 24 -26.71 -12.86 20.07
N ARG A 25 -25.88 -13.25 19.10
CA ARG A 25 -25.28 -14.58 19.02
C ARG A 25 -24.40 -14.90 20.23
N ASP A 26 -23.67 -13.92 20.72
CA ASP A 26 -22.79 -14.06 21.89
C ASP A 26 -23.56 -13.95 23.23
N GLY A 27 -24.90 -13.91 23.20
CA GLY A 27 -25.73 -13.95 24.40
C GLY A 27 -25.96 -12.59 25.06
N LYS A 28 -25.85 -11.51 24.30
CA LYS A 28 -26.13 -10.14 24.75
C LYS A 28 -25.25 -9.68 25.93
N PRO A 29 -23.91 -9.76 25.81
CA PRO A 29 -23.01 -9.26 26.87
C PRO A 29 -23.22 -7.77 27.15
N ALA A 30 -22.84 -7.33 28.36
CA ALA A 30 -23.10 -5.98 28.86
C ALA A 30 -22.43 -4.85 28.04
N CYS A 31 -21.41 -5.16 27.25
CA CYS A 31 -20.71 -4.20 26.39
C CYS A 31 -21.57 -3.67 25.21
N GLY A 32 -22.73 -4.30 24.94
CA GLY A 32 -23.64 -3.90 23.87
C GLY A 32 -23.13 -4.22 22.46
N PRO A 33 -23.94 -3.97 21.42
CA PRO A 33 -23.58 -4.25 20.02
C PRO A 33 -22.49 -3.32 19.49
N GLU A 34 -22.30 -2.14 20.10
CA GLU A 34 -21.27 -1.18 19.75
C GLU A 34 -19.85 -1.77 19.82
N ALA A 35 -19.60 -2.65 20.79
CA ALA A 35 -18.32 -3.35 20.94
C ALA A 35 -18.00 -4.30 19.75
N TYR A 36 -18.99 -4.65 18.94
CA TYR A 36 -18.85 -5.54 17.79
C TYR A 36 -18.73 -4.79 16.46
N LYS A 37 -18.83 -3.45 16.45
CA LYS A 37 -18.83 -2.65 15.22
C LYS A 37 -17.60 -2.84 14.36
N GLU A 38 -16.42 -2.91 14.96
CA GLU A 38 -15.16 -3.02 14.22
C GLU A 38 -15.07 -4.38 13.51
N LYS A 39 -15.24 -5.48 14.26
CA LYS A 39 -15.32 -6.82 13.68
C LYS A 39 -16.45 -6.98 12.65
N ALA A 40 -17.58 -6.30 12.83
CA ALA A 40 -18.66 -6.26 11.85
C ALA A 40 -18.25 -5.50 10.58
N ALA A 41 -17.52 -4.40 10.70
CA ALA A 41 -17.00 -3.64 9.57
C ALA A 41 -16.03 -4.47 8.72
N ASP A 42 -15.14 -5.22 9.36
CA ASP A 42 -14.20 -6.10 8.67
C ASP A 42 -14.93 -7.17 7.86
N LEU A 43 -15.91 -7.85 8.46
CA LEU A 43 -16.69 -8.88 7.78
C LEU A 43 -17.44 -8.32 6.57
N ILE A 44 -18.15 -7.19 6.73
CA ILE A 44 -18.84 -6.53 5.63
C ILE A 44 -17.85 -6.07 4.55
N GLY A 45 -16.64 -5.63 4.94
CA GLY A 45 -15.57 -5.28 4.01
C GLY A 45 -15.17 -6.46 3.14
N MET A 46 -14.91 -7.61 3.75
CA MET A 46 -14.57 -8.86 3.06
C MET A 46 -15.71 -9.32 2.14
N GLU A 47 -16.96 -9.27 2.61
CA GLU A 47 -18.15 -9.64 1.83
C GLU A 47 -18.39 -8.70 0.64
N SER A 48 -18.00 -7.43 0.75
CA SER A 48 -18.20 -6.42 -0.29
C SER A 48 -17.23 -6.57 -1.48
N ALA A 49 -16.09 -7.23 -1.26
CA ALA A 49 -15.06 -7.42 -2.26
C ALA A 49 -14.52 -8.87 -2.20
N PRO A 50 -15.35 -9.88 -2.52
CA PRO A 50 -14.97 -11.29 -2.40
C PRO A 50 -13.80 -11.67 -3.33
N ASP A 51 -13.67 -10.95 -4.45
CA ASP A 51 -12.61 -11.14 -5.45
C ASP A 51 -11.39 -10.23 -5.22
N ALA A 52 -11.39 -9.44 -4.14
CA ALA A 52 -10.24 -8.61 -3.80
C ALA A 52 -8.99 -9.49 -3.58
N GLY A 53 -7.86 -9.07 -4.15
CA GLY A 53 -6.61 -9.82 -4.05
C GLY A 53 -6.54 -11.07 -4.94
N GLN A 54 -7.58 -11.41 -5.70
CA GLN A 54 -7.53 -12.53 -6.66
C GLN A 54 -6.98 -12.12 -8.04
N ILE A 55 -6.82 -10.82 -8.29
CA ILE A 55 -6.29 -10.32 -9.56
C ILE A 55 -4.81 -10.72 -9.65
N PRO A 56 -4.41 -11.55 -10.64
CA PRO A 56 -3.01 -11.91 -10.81
C PRO A 56 -2.18 -10.65 -11.04
N VAL A 57 -1.18 -10.45 -10.20
CA VAL A 57 -0.21 -9.39 -10.39
C VAL A 57 0.76 -9.85 -11.48
N LYS A 58 1.06 -8.97 -12.44
CA LYS A 58 2.17 -9.25 -13.35
C LYS A 58 3.44 -9.38 -12.49
N PRO A 59 4.30 -10.37 -12.76
CA PRO A 59 5.57 -10.47 -12.05
C PRO A 59 6.32 -9.13 -12.20
N PHE A 60 6.78 -8.60 -11.06
CA PHE A 60 7.44 -7.30 -10.96
C PHE A 60 8.76 -7.27 -11.72
N SER A 61 9.42 -8.44 -11.83
CA SER A 61 10.71 -8.59 -12.48
C SER A 61 10.63 -9.69 -13.55
N PRO A 62 11.29 -9.50 -14.71
CA PRO A 62 11.42 -10.57 -15.70
C PRO A 62 12.10 -11.79 -15.07
N VAL A 63 11.58 -12.98 -15.36
CA VAL A 63 12.15 -14.24 -14.88
C VAL A 63 13.36 -14.60 -15.75
N GLY A 64 14.51 -14.79 -15.13
CA GLY A 64 15.75 -15.19 -15.78
C GLY A 64 15.74 -16.65 -16.25
N PRO A 65 16.78 -17.07 -16.99
CA PRO A 65 16.87 -18.44 -17.53
C PRO A 65 16.88 -19.55 -16.46
N GLU A 66 17.26 -19.22 -15.23
CA GLU A 66 17.26 -20.14 -14.08
C GLU A 66 15.92 -20.17 -13.31
N GLY A 67 14.89 -19.45 -13.79
CA GLY A 67 13.57 -19.41 -13.15
C GLY A 67 13.47 -18.44 -11.97
N GLU A 68 14.54 -17.72 -11.64
CA GLU A 68 14.56 -16.69 -10.60
C GLU A 68 14.24 -15.30 -11.18
N PRO A 69 13.56 -14.42 -10.44
CA PRO A 69 13.35 -13.04 -10.85
C PRO A 69 14.70 -12.31 -10.99
N VAL A 70 14.89 -11.63 -12.12
CA VAL A 70 16.07 -10.80 -12.38
C VAL A 70 15.68 -9.35 -12.23
N GLU A 71 16.21 -8.70 -11.19
CA GLU A 71 16.06 -7.27 -10.98
C GLU A 71 16.76 -6.47 -12.08
N GLU A 72 16.18 -5.33 -12.47
CA GLU A 72 16.77 -4.45 -13.48
C GLU A 72 17.98 -3.72 -12.90
N ALA A 73 19.15 -3.80 -13.54
CA ALA A 73 20.43 -3.29 -13.02
C ALA A 73 20.43 -1.79 -12.63
N TRP A 74 19.57 -0.96 -13.24
CA TRP A 74 19.46 0.46 -12.90
C TRP A 74 18.79 0.72 -11.55
N LEU A 75 18.07 -0.26 -10.97
CA LEU A 75 17.57 -0.17 -9.60
C LEU A 75 18.72 -0.08 -8.60
N GLU A 76 19.87 -0.69 -8.92
CA GLU A 76 21.10 -0.64 -8.11
C GLU A 76 21.89 0.66 -8.31
N GLU A 77 21.68 1.39 -9.39
CA GLU A 77 22.35 2.68 -9.62
C GLU A 77 21.92 3.75 -8.61
N ASN A 78 20.72 3.62 -8.03
CA ASN A 78 20.20 4.49 -6.97
C ASN A 78 20.50 4.00 -5.54
N LEU A 79 21.17 2.86 -5.35
CA LEU A 79 21.53 2.35 -4.03
C LEU A 79 22.68 3.13 -3.36
N GLY A 80 23.11 4.23 -3.98
CA GLY A 80 24.19 5.07 -3.51
C GLY A 80 25.54 4.39 -3.64
N ASN A 81 26.61 5.18 -3.56
CA ASN A 81 27.96 4.63 -3.44
C ASN A 81 28.05 3.89 -2.09
N PRO A 82 28.42 2.59 -2.04
CA PRO A 82 28.54 1.84 -0.77
C PRO A 82 29.65 2.35 0.16
N GLY A 83 30.36 3.41 -0.23
CA GLY A 83 31.35 4.09 0.59
C GLY A 83 32.75 3.99 0.00
N GLY A 84 33.05 4.87 -0.97
CA GLY A 84 34.41 5.34 -1.19
C GLY A 84 34.76 6.45 -0.19
N SER A 85 36.06 6.81 -0.14
CA SER A 85 36.63 7.90 0.69
C SER A 85 35.64 9.01 1.04
N MET A 86 35.55 9.34 2.33
CA MET A 86 34.67 10.38 2.91
C MET A 86 34.78 11.76 2.22
N ASN A 87 35.82 11.98 1.41
CA ASN A 87 36.12 13.25 0.75
C ASN A 87 35.60 13.37 -0.70
N GLU A 88 34.97 12.33 -1.28
CA GLU A 88 34.53 12.35 -2.70
C GLU A 88 33.04 12.70 -2.91
N LEU A 89 32.25 12.80 -1.83
CA LEU A 89 30.78 12.92 -1.90
C LEU A 89 30.23 14.31 -1.56
N ASP A 90 31.01 15.22 -0.96
CA ASP A 90 30.49 16.51 -0.46
C ASP A 90 29.85 17.39 -1.55
N ASP A 91 30.33 17.29 -2.81
CA ASP A 91 29.82 18.10 -3.92
C ASP A 91 28.72 17.42 -4.73
N LYS A 92 28.37 16.16 -4.43
CA LYS A 92 27.36 15.40 -5.19
C LYS A 92 26.04 15.39 -4.46
N ARG A 93 24.96 15.69 -5.18
CA ARG A 93 23.60 15.66 -4.66
C ARG A 93 23.22 14.23 -4.26
N GLU A 94 22.98 14.01 -2.97
CA GLU A 94 22.63 12.69 -2.39
C GLU A 94 21.19 12.24 -2.67
N VAL A 95 20.31 13.16 -3.09
CA VAL A 95 18.87 12.90 -3.24
C VAL A 95 18.41 13.01 -4.70
N PRO A 96 17.49 12.14 -5.15
CA PRO A 96 17.04 12.13 -6.54
C PRO A 96 16.36 13.44 -6.95
N PHE A 97 16.29 13.67 -8.25
CA PHE A 97 15.48 14.75 -8.81
C PHE A 97 14.00 14.41 -8.63
N ALA A 98 13.21 15.39 -8.19
CA ALA A 98 11.77 15.18 -8.03
C ALA A 98 11.07 14.95 -9.38
N THR A 99 11.70 15.38 -10.49
CA THR A 99 11.15 15.21 -11.85
C THR A 99 12.25 15.03 -12.90
N ARG A 100 11.91 14.34 -14.00
CA ARG A 100 12.76 14.16 -15.21
C ARG A 100 13.24 15.48 -15.81
N ARG A 101 12.44 16.55 -15.69
CA ARG A 101 12.80 17.88 -16.18
C ARG A 101 13.96 18.47 -15.39
N GLN A 102 13.89 18.38 -14.05
CA GLN A 102 14.95 18.88 -13.16
C GLN A 102 16.28 18.17 -13.38
N GLU A 103 16.25 16.85 -13.60
CA GLU A 103 17.42 16.05 -13.95
C GLU A 103 18.07 16.54 -15.26
N SER A 104 17.26 16.71 -16.31
CA SER A 104 17.76 17.14 -17.63
C SER A 104 18.34 18.55 -17.66
N GLU A 105 17.90 19.44 -16.76
CA GLU A 105 18.41 20.81 -16.65
C GLU A 105 19.71 20.87 -15.85
N ALA A 106 19.88 20.00 -14.85
CA ALA A 106 21.11 19.89 -14.07
C ALA A 106 22.25 19.29 -14.91
N LEU A 107 21.99 18.20 -15.64
CA LEU A 107 22.97 17.52 -16.49
C LEU A 107 23.42 18.32 -17.74
N LYS A 108 22.74 19.43 -18.06
CA LYS A 108 23.12 20.32 -19.17
C LYS A 108 24.03 21.47 -18.75
N LYS A 109 24.26 21.65 -17.45
CA LYS A 109 25.05 22.76 -16.90
C LYS A 109 26.49 22.37 -16.54
N ASP A 110 26.84 21.11 -16.71
CA ASP A 110 28.21 20.58 -16.67
C ASP A 110 28.78 20.45 -18.10
#